data_AF-A0A8T7BYC5-F1
#
_entry.id   AF-A0A8T7BYC5-F1
#
_cell.length_a   1.000
_cell.length_b   1.000
_cell.length_c   1.000
_cell.angle_alpha   90.00
_cell.angle_beta   90.00
_cell.angle_gamma   90.00
#
_symmetry.space_group_name_H-M   'P 1'
#
loop_
_entity.id
_entity.type
_entity.pdbx_description
1 polymer ?
#
loop_
_entity_poly.entity_id
_entity_poly.type
_entity_poly.pdbx_seq_one_letter_code
_entity_poly.pdbx_strand_id
1 'polypeptide(L)'
;RFAREDLKRFPDIMQAGSTEKPYYTNSSQLPVGYTDDPFEALEMQDKLQKKYTGGTVLHLYMSEHISSTEACKNLVKRALGRFELPYITITPTFSICPHHGYISGEHEFCPRCDEALLSEKIKLLNSVEEKTNV
;
A
#
# COMPACT_ATOMS: atom_id res chain seq x y z
N ARG A 1 -7.35 -15.29 12.92
CA ARG A 1 -7.63 -16.38 13.90
C ARG A 1 -9.04 -16.27 14.44
N PHE A 2 -9.39 -15.22 15.19
CA PHE A 2 -10.74 -15.08 15.78
C PHE A 2 -11.87 -15.13 14.75
N ALA A 3 -11.82 -14.30 13.70
CA ALA A 3 -12.80 -14.33 12.60
C ALA A 3 -13.05 -15.74 12.02
N ARG A 4 -11.99 -16.54 11.85
CA ARG A 4 -12.10 -17.93 11.38
C ARG A 4 -12.76 -18.88 12.39
N GLU A 5 -12.53 -18.68 13.68
CA GLU A 5 -13.14 -19.51 14.73
C GLU A 5 -14.60 -19.11 15.00
N ASP A 6 -14.91 -17.82 14.93
CA ASP A 6 -16.27 -17.31 15.11
C ASP A 6 -17.18 -17.76 13.97
N LEU A 7 -16.69 -17.77 12.72
CA LEU A 7 -17.44 -18.28 11.57
C LEU A 7 -17.89 -19.75 11.74
N LYS A 8 -17.12 -20.59 12.46
CA LYS A 8 -17.52 -21.98 12.73
C LYS A 8 -18.68 -22.08 13.71
N ARG A 9 -18.83 -21.10 14.60
CA ARG A 9 -19.81 -21.09 15.70
C ARG A 9 -21.06 -20.31 15.35
N PHE A 10 -20.90 -19.29 14.51
CA PHE A 10 -21.94 -18.35 14.11
C PHE A 10 -21.93 -18.24 12.57
N PRO A 11 -22.65 -19.12 11.87
CA PRO A 11 -22.65 -19.14 10.40
C PRO A 11 -23.08 -17.81 9.76
N ASP A 12 -23.95 -17.05 10.43
CA ASP A 12 -24.50 -15.78 9.94
C ASP A 12 -23.69 -14.55 10.38
N ILE A 13 -22.48 -14.73 10.96
CA ILE A 13 -21.67 -13.61 11.44
C ILE A 13 -21.19 -12.72 10.29
N MET A 14 -21.33 -11.41 10.47
CA MET A 14 -20.80 -10.42 9.54
C MET A 14 -19.35 -10.08 9.88
N GLN A 15 -18.45 -10.23 8.91
CA GLN A 15 -17.02 -9.97 9.06
C GLN A 15 -16.39 -9.53 7.74
N ALA A 16 -15.21 -8.92 7.80
CA ALA A 16 -14.49 -8.46 6.62
C ALA A 16 -13.65 -9.59 5.98
N GLY A 17 -13.31 -9.41 4.71
CA GLY A 17 -12.53 -10.38 3.92
C GLY A 17 -13.38 -11.43 3.20
N SER A 18 -12.71 -12.41 2.60
CA SER A 18 -13.38 -13.54 1.94
C SER A 18 -13.75 -14.64 2.94
N THR A 19 -14.61 -15.57 2.53
CA THR A 19 -14.95 -16.76 3.33
C THR A 19 -13.72 -17.59 3.70
N GLU A 20 -12.71 -17.64 2.83
CA GLU A 20 -11.46 -18.36 3.08
C GLU A 20 -10.49 -17.59 3.99
N LYS A 21 -10.49 -16.25 3.90
CA LYS A 21 -9.57 -15.37 4.63
C LYS A 21 -10.33 -14.27 5.38
N PRO A 22 -11.21 -14.63 6.34
CA PRO A 22 -11.92 -13.63 7.09
C PRO A 22 -11.02 -12.99 8.14
N TYR A 23 -11.24 -11.71 8.40
CA TYR A 23 -10.50 -10.95 9.39
C TYR A 23 -11.38 -9.92 10.09
N TYR A 24 -10.88 -9.46 11.24
CA TYR A 24 -11.39 -8.28 11.92
C TYR A 24 -10.39 -7.15 11.73
N THR A 25 -10.92 -5.95 11.56
CA THR A 25 -10.14 -4.72 11.57
C THR A 25 -9.45 -4.58 12.93
N ASN A 26 -8.18 -4.17 12.91
CA ASN A 26 -7.43 -4.00 14.15
C ASN A 26 -8.01 -2.87 15.00
N SER A 27 -8.14 -3.12 16.31
CA SER A 27 -8.65 -2.17 17.31
C SER A 27 -9.92 -1.43 16.86
N SER A 28 -9.84 -0.12 16.68
CA SER A 28 -10.92 0.71 16.16
C SER A 28 -10.49 1.51 14.93
N GLN A 29 -9.57 0.93 14.16
CA GLN A 29 -9.17 1.45 12.87
C GLN A 29 -10.35 1.46 11.90
N LEU A 30 -10.23 2.23 10.83
CA LEU A 30 -11.15 2.17 9.71
C LEU A 30 -11.07 0.79 9.02
N PRO A 31 -12.18 0.30 8.43
CA PRO A 31 -12.14 -0.87 7.55
C PRO A 31 -11.09 -0.70 6.44
N VAL A 32 -10.51 -1.82 6.01
CA VAL A 32 -9.55 -1.81 4.88
C VAL A 32 -10.25 -1.28 3.63
N GLY A 33 -9.61 -0.34 2.93
CA GLY A 33 -10.16 0.27 1.72
C GLY A 33 -11.31 1.24 1.96
N TYR A 34 -11.49 1.74 3.19
CA TYR A 34 -12.56 2.70 3.50
C TYR A 34 -12.35 4.05 2.79
N THR A 35 -11.13 4.58 2.79
CA THR A 35 -10.75 5.81 2.08
C THR A 35 -9.29 5.75 1.66
N ASP A 36 -8.98 6.36 0.54
CA ASP A 36 -7.62 6.58 0.05
C ASP A 36 -7.08 7.97 0.43
N ASP A 37 -7.91 8.84 1.03
CA ASP A 37 -7.47 10.15 1.54
C ASP A 37 -6.92 10.02 2.96
N PRO A 38 -5.60 10.23 3.18
CA PRO A 38 -5.02 10.12 4.49
C PRO A 38 -5.48 11.20 5.47
N PHE A 39 -5.91 12.37 4.99
CA PHE A 39 -6.43 13.44 5.86
C PHE A 39 -7.85 13.15 6.32
N GLU A 40 -8.69 12.58 5.45
CA GLU A 40 -10.00 12.07 5.86
C GLU A 40 -9.84 10.97 6.91
N ALA A 41 -8.92 10.03 6.68
CA ALA A 41 -8.62 8.97 7.65
C ALA A 41 -8.17 9.55 9.01
N LEU A 42 -7.29 10.56 9.00
CA LEU A 42 -6.86 11.27 10.21
C LEU A 42 -8.03 11.94 10.93
N GLU A 43 -8.89 12.66 10.22
CA GLU A 43 -10.06 13.35 10.79
C GLU A 43 -11.02 12.38 11.48
N MET A 44 -11.31 11.25 10.84
CA MET A 44 -12.20 10.23 11.40
C MET A 44 -11.60 9.52 12.62
N GLN A 45 -10.29 9.33 12.65
CA GLN A 45 -9.61 8.53 13.67
C GLN A 45 -9.13 9.36 14.86
N ASP A 46 -8.89 10.66 14.71
CA ASP A 46 -8.30 11.53 15.74
C ASP A 46 -8.98 11.41 17.11
N LYS A 47 -10.30 11.61 17.15
CA LYS A 47 -11.06 11.58 18.41
C LYS A 47 -11.05 10.22 19.11
N LEU A 48 -10.93 9.14 18.35
CA LEU A 48 -10.98 7.78 18.89
C LEU A 48 -9.59 7.32 19.29
N GLN A 49 -8.60 7.53 18.43
CA GLN A 49 -7.24 7.08 18.66
C GLN A 49 -6.59 7.77 19.86
N LYS A 50 -6.90 9.05 20.12
CA LYS A 50 -6.39 9.74 21.32
C LYS A 50 -6.88 9.18 22.65
N LYS A 51 -7.92 8.33 22.65
CA LYS A 51 -8.40 7.66 23.87
C LYS A 51 -7.54 6.47 24.27
N TYR A 52 -6.71 5.95 23.37
CA TYR A 52 -5.82 4.82 23.65
C TYR A 52 -4.54 5.30 24.32
N THR A 53 -4.52 5.29 25.66
CA THR A 53 -3.35 5.67 26.45
C THR A 53 -2.31 4.56 26.57
N GLY A 54 -2.70 3.30 26.32
CA GLY A 54 -1.81 2.14 26.30
C GLY A 54 -1.00 1.97 25.00
N GLY A 55 -1.21 2.87 24.03
CA GLY A 55 -0.56 2.86 22.73
C GLY A 55 -1.54 2.75 21.58
N THR A 56 -1.32 3.57 20.56
CA THR A 56 -1.99 3.50 19.26
C THR A 56 -1.01 3.90 18.17
N VAL A 57 -1.26 3.42 16.96
CA VAL A 57 -0.62 3.87 15.73
C VAL A 57 -1.68 3.94 14.64
N LEU A 58 -1.73 5.06 13.90
CA LEU A 58 -2.51 5.13 12.67
C LEU A 58 -1.59 4.90 11.46
N HIS A 59 -1.96 3.93 10.63
CA HIS A 59 -1.22 3.63 9.39
C HIS A 59 -1.82 4.41 8.23
N LEU A 60 -1.03 5.31 7.64
CA LEU A 60 -1.39 6.03 6.43
C LEU A 60 -0.76 5.28 5.25
N TYR A 61 -1.54 4.44 4.59
CA TYR A 61 -1.14 3.75 3.36
C TYR A 61 -1.29 4.69 2.18
N MET A 62 -0.21 4.89 1.41
CA MET A 62 -0.21 5.77 0.24
C MET A 62 -0.21 4.93 -1.02
N SER A 63 -1.19 5.14 -1.89
CA SER A 63 -1.28 4.46 -3.19
C SER A 63 -0.09 4.81 -4.09
N GLU A 64 0.50 5.99 -3.91
CA GLU A 64 1.63 6.48 -4.68
C GLU A 64 2.89 6.65 -3.82
N HIS A 65 4.04 6.71 -4.51
CA HIS A 65 5.31 7.05 -3.88
C HIS A 65 5.35 8.50 -3.42
N ILE A 66 5.95 8.74 -2.26
CA ILE A 66 6.14 10.10 -1.75
C ILE A 66 7.22 10.79 -2.59
N SER A 67 6.82 11.81 -3.35
CA SER A 67 7.65 12.49 -4.36
C SER A 67 9.03 12.97 -3.87
N SER A 68 9.19 13.25 -2.58
CA SER A 68 10.47 13.65 -1.98
C SER A 68 10.47 13.51 -0.45
N THR A 69 11.67 13.53 0.14
CA THR A 69 11.84 13.61 1.59
C THR A 69 11.19 14.86 2.19
N GLU A 70 11.25 15.99 1.48
CA GLU A 70 10.61 17.25 1.91
C GLU A 70 9.07 17.15 1.85
N ALA A 71 8.51 16.49 0.84
CA ALA A 71 7.07 16.21 0.79
C ALA A 71 6.63 15.34 1.98
N CYS A 72 7.37 14.27 2.28
CA CYS A 72 7.11 13.41 3.45
C CYS A 72 7.15 14.21 4.76
N LYS A 73 8.20 15.02 4.94
CA LYS A 73 8.36 15.87 6.12
C LYS A 73 7.20 16.86 6.28
N ASN A 74 6.74 17.47 5.19
CA ASN A 74 5.61 18.39 5.23
C ASN A 74 4.29 17.66 5.53
N LEU A 75 4.10 16.43 5.04
CA LEU A 75 2.96 15.59 5.41
C LEU A 75 2.97 15.27 6.91
N VAL A 76 4.10 14.81 7.46
CA VAL A 76 4.25 14.55 8.91
C VAL A 76 3.94 15.79 9.73
N LYS A 77 4.52 16.94 9.37
CA LYS A 77 4.27 18.22 10.06
C LYS A 77 2.79 18.61 10.04
N ARG A 78 2.11 18.43 8.89
CA ARG A 78 0.68 18.76 8.76
C ARG A 78 -0.18 17.82 9.59
N ALA A 79 0.11 16.51 9.55
CA ALA A 79 -0.63 15.52 10.34
C ALA A 79 -0.46 15.79 11.84
N LEU A 80 0.77 15.84 12.35
CA LEU A 80 1.03 16.00 13.78
C LEU A 80 0.81 17.44 14.29
N GLY A 81 0.76 18.43 13.40
CA GLY A 81 0.47 19.82 13.75
C GLY A 81 -1.02 20.16 13.78
N ARG A 82 -1.86 19.36 13.11
CA ARG A 82 -3.31 19.61 12.99
C ARG A 82 -4.16 18.61 13.78
N PHE A 83 -3.62 17.44 14.07
CA PHE A 83 -4.30 16.37 14.79
C PHE A 83 -3.57 16.02 16.10
N GLU A 84 -4.29 15.42 17.04
CA GLU A 84 -3.78 15.05 18.38
C GLU A 84 -3.33 13.59 18.45
N LEU A 85 -3.39 12.83 17.33
CA LEU A 85 -2.92 11.45 17.31
C LEU A 85 -1.43 11.37 17.71
N PRO A 86 -1.08 10.51 18.67
CA PRO A 86 0.27 10.49 19.23
C PRO A 86 1.29 9.85 18.29
N TYR A 87 0.85 8.99 17.37
CA TYR A 87 1.75 8.22 16.52
C TYR A 87 1.10 7.84 15.19
N ILE A 88 1.78 8.18 14.10
CA ILE A 88 1.41 7.81 12.74
C ILE A 88 2.57 7.08 12.05
N THR A 89 2.24 6.29 11.05
CA THR A 89 3.22 5.82 10.05
C THR A 89 2.74 6.23 8.67
N ILE A 90 3.69 6.47 7.77
CA ILE A 90 3.41 6.71 6.36
C ILE A 90 4.04 5.56 5.59
N THR A 91 3.21 4.81 4.86
CA THR A 91 3.63 3.60 4.15
C THR A 91 3.35 3.79 2.66
N PRO A 92 4.35 4.20 1.87
CA PRO A 92 4.21 4.27 0.43
C PRO A 92 4.26 2.89 -0.22
N THR A 93 3.59 2.77 -1.36
CA THR A 93 3.62 1.56 -2.19
C THR A 93 4.89 1.50 -3.06
N PHE A 94 5.53 0.34 -3.06
CA PHE A 94 6.69 0.03 -3.91
C PHE A 94 6.71 -1.46 -4.28
N SER A 95 7.31 -1.78 -5.42
CA SER A 95 7.63 -3.14 -5.85
C SER A 95 9.13 -3.41 -5.71
N ILE A 96 9.52 -4.67 -5.54
CA ILE A 96 10.94 -5.09 -5.49
C ILE A 96 11.25 -5.94 -6.71
N CYS A 97 12.26 -5.53 -7.48
CA CYS A 97 12.82 -6.32 -8.57
C CYS A 97 14.18 -6.91 -8.15
N PRO A 98 14.44 -8.21 -8.40
CA PRO A 98 15.74 -8.83 -8.13
C PRO A 98 16.92 -8.16 -8.84
N HIS A 99 16.68 -7.50 -9.99
CA HIS A 99 17.70 -6.82 -10.78
C HIS A 99 17.82 -5.33 -10.45
N HIS A 100 16.70 -4.66 -10.18
CA HIS A 100 16.64 -3.20 -10.08
C HIS A 100 16.35 -2.67 -8.66
N GLY A 101 16.15 -3.55 -7.69
CA GLY A 101 15.83 -3.17 -6.31
C GLY A 101 14.43 -2.55 -6.19
N TYR A 102 14.31 -1.50 -5.38
CA TYR A 102 13.05 -0.81 -5.11
C TYR A 102 12.56 -0.01 -6.33
N ILE A 103 11.28 -0.18 -6.65
CA ILE A 103 10.57 0.50 -7.73
C ILE A 103 9.35 1.18 -7.14
N SER A 104 9.18 2.46 -7.45
CA SER A 104 8.04 3.26 -7.00
C SER A 104 6.72 2.74 -7.56
N GLY A 105 5.72 2.54 -6.70
CA GLY A 105 4.38 2.09 -7.07
C GLY A 105 4.23 0.57 -7.13
N GLU A 106 3.01 0.12 -7.37
CA GLU A 106 2.66 -1.29 -7.53
C GLU A 106 2.87 -1.71 -8.99
N HIS A 107 3.77 -2.66 -9.20
CA HIS A 107 4.06 -3.26 -10.50
C HIS A 107 4.08 -4.78 -10.37
N GLU A 108 3.29 -5.48 -11.18
CA GLU A 108 3.32 -6.94 -11.31
C GLU A 108 4.63 -7.40 -12.00
N PHE A 109 5.06 -6.66 -13.02
CA PHE A 109 6.32 -6.88 -13.73
C PHE A 109 7.21 -5.65 -13.66
N CYS A 110 8.52 -5.84 -13.56
CA CYS A 110 9.45 -4.72 -13.46
C CYS A 110 9.48 -3.93 -14.78
N PRO A 111 9.06 -2.64 -14.80
CA PRO A 111 8.98 -1.88 -16.05
C PRO A 111 10.35 -1.72 -16.72
N ARG A 112 11.43 -1.70 -15.94
CA ARG A 112 12.81 -1.61 -16.45
C ARG A 112 13.31 -2.93 -17.05
N CYS A 113 12.89 -4.08 -16.49
CA CYS A 113 13.20 -5.38 -17.10
C CYS A 113 12.46 -5.54 -18.42
N ASP A 114 11.17 -5.17 -18.44
CA ASP A 114 10.35 -5.26 -19.64
C ASP A 114 10.91 -4.38 -20.76
N GLU A 115 11.32 -3.14 -20.45
CA GLU A 115 11.96 -2.25 -21.41
C GLU A 115 13.27 -2.83 -21.98
N ALA A 116 14.09 -3.48 -21.14
CA ALA A 116 15.32 -4.13 -21.59
C ALA A 116 15.02 -5.33 -22.52
N LEU A 117 14.08 -6.19 -22.15
CA LEU A 117 13.67 -7.35 -22.96
C LEU A 117 13.03 -6.92 -24.30
N LEU A 118 12.21 -5.88 -24.28
CA LEU A 118 11.64 -5.27 -25.49
C LEU A 118 12.74 -4.76 -26.41
N SER A 119 13.73 -4.06 -25.85
CA SER A 119 14.86 -3.53 -26.60
C SER A 119 15.72 -4.63 -27.23
N GLU A 120 15.97 -5.73 -26.51
CA GLU A 120 16.69 -6.89 -27.05
C GLU A 120 15.91 -7.57 -28.17
N LYS A 121 14.60 -7.76 -27.98
CA LYS A 121 13.73 -8.35 -28.99
C LYS A 121 13.71 -7.51 -30.27
N ILE A 122 13.64 -6.18 -30.16
CA ILE A 122 13.69 -5.26 -31.30
C ILE A 122 15.02 -5.40 -32.05
N LYS A 123 16.16 -5.44 -31.33
CA LYS A 123 17.48 -5.63 -31.96
C LYS A 123 17.58 -6.96 -32.70
N LEU A 124 17.09 -8.04 -32.10
CA LEU A 124 17.06 -9.37 -32.71
C LEU A 124 16.23 -9.37 -34.00
N LEU A 125 15.03 -8.80 -33.97
CA LEU A 125 14.16 -8.70 -35.15
C LEU A 125 14.86 -7.95 -36.30
N ASN A 126 15.44 -6.78 -36.01
CA ASN A 126 16.16 -6.00 -37.01
C ASN A 126 17.36 -6.78 -37.60
N SER A 127 18.09 -7.53 -36.76
CA SER A 127 19.24 -8.34 -37.23
C SER A 127 18.83 -9.53 -38.10
N VAL A 128 17.62 -10.06 -37.92
CA VAL A 128 17.07 -11.12 -38.78
C VAL A 128 16.65 -10.52 -40.12
N GLU A 129 15.98 -9.36 -40.12
CA GLU A 129 15.59 -8.66 -41.34
C GLU A 129 16.80 -8.31 -42.22
N GLU A 130 17.90 -7.82 -41.63
CA GLU A 130 19.15 -7.54 -42.35
C GLU A 130 19.78 -8.81 -42.95
N LYS A 131 19.72 -9.96 -42.26
CA LYS A 131 20.25 -11.23 -42.76
C LYS A 131 19.38 -11.89 -43.82
N THR A 132 18.07 -11.63 -43.83
CA THR A 132 17.15 -12.15 -44.85
C THR A 132 17.10 -11.29 -46.11
N ASN A 133 17.67 -10.07 -46.07
CA ASN A 133 17.76 -9.15 -47.20
C ASN A 133 19.14 -9.19 -47.92
N VAL A 134 19.91 -10.26 -47.72
CA VAL A 134 21.13 -10.61 -48.48
C VAL A 134 20.91 -11.89 -49.25
#